data_AF-G9Y5X5-F1
#
_entry.id   AF-G9Y5X5-F1
#
_cell.length_a   1.000
_cell.length_b   1.000
_cell.length_c   1.000
_cell.angle_alpha   90.00
_cell.angle_beta   90.00
_cell.angle_gamma   90.00
#
_symmetry.space_group_name_H-M   'P 1'
#
loop_
_entity.id
_entity.type
_entity.pdbx_description
1 polymer ?
#
loop_
_entity_poly.entity_id
_entity_poly.type
_entity_poly.pdbx_seq_one_letter_code
_entity_poly.pdbx_strand_id
1 'polypeptide(L)'
;TYESVVQQRDALEKKLADVVAENAELKKFGDTLFEMSKSLNGAGVGIQGNYEVACQQIGIDAAIDAFDEIETPATDAFINSLMGKSVEALQIPESFKIIGENIRTQDNRATSHPLFAVMQKREIVVDGDYDHDRIVWWHSDGYEASETKRRRLELLHDDFRDTGEWRRLAVKEINEFVTACFTEQGCKDYLNANGHNLRHPFIYVFSAYRNAEFIAVREWLAKGINDAQ
;
A
#
# COMPACT_ATOMS: atom_id res chain seq x y z
N THR A 1 -12.56 -30.14 -13.24
CA THR A 1 -13.00 -31.41 -13.84
C THR A 1 -12.75 -32.54 -12.86
N TYR A 2 -13.49 -33.66 -12.95
CA TYR A 2 -13.32 -34.82 -12.06
C TYR A 2 -11.86 -35.29 -11.97
N GLU A 3 -11.16 -35.29 -13.10
CA GLU A 3 -9.73 -35.64 -13.18
C GLU A 3 -8.83 -34.75 -12.31
N SER A 4 -9.12 -33.45 -12.20
CA SER A 4 -8.36 -32.54 -11.35
C SER A 4 -8.53 -32.82 -9.86
N VAL A 5 -9.70 -33.32 -9.44
CA VAL A 5 -9.96 -33.66 -8.03
C VAL A 5 -9.25 -34.96 -7.65
N VAL A 6 -9.25 -35.95 -8.55
CA VAL A 6 -8.54 -37.23 -8.34
C VAL A 6 -7.04 -36.99 -8.25
N GLN A 7 -6.47 -36.17 -9.13
CA GLN A 7 -5.05 -35.80 -9.08
C GLN A 7 -4.66 -35.09 -7.77
N GLN A 8 -5.52 -34.21 -7.25
CA GLN A 8 -5.29 -33.53 -5.98
C GLN A 8 -5.34 -34.50 -4.79
N ARG A 9 -6.29 -35.44 -4.79
CA ARG A 9 -6.40 -36.47 -3.76
C ARG A 9 -5.15 -37.35 -3.73
N ASP A 10 -4.72 -37.86 -4.88
CA ASP A 10 -3.57 -38.77 -4.96
C ASP A 10 -2.27 -38.05 -4.52
N ALA A 11 -2.14 -36.76 -4.83
CA ALA A 11 -1.03 -35.93 -4.35
C ALA A 11 -1.07 -35.70 -2.82
N LEU A 12 -2.27 -35.56 -2.23
CA LEU A 12 -2.44 -35.44 -0.78
C LEU A 12 -2.14 -36.77 -0.06
N GLU A 13 -2.60 -37.89 -0.61
CA GLU A 13 -2.33 -39.22 -0.07
C GLU A 13 -0.82 -39.51 -0.05
N LYS A 14 -0.09 -39.11 -1.10
CA LYS A 14 1.36 -39.21 -1.12
C LYS A 14 2.02 -38.37 -0.01
N LYS A 15 1.64 -37.10 0.12
CA LYS A 15 2.18 -36.22 1.18
C LYS A 15 1.88 -36.75 2.59
N LEU A 16 0.70 -37.31 2.79
CA LEU A 16 0.33 -37.93 4.05
C LEU A 16 1.20 -39.15 4.35
N ALA A 17 1.47 -39.99 3.34
CA ALA A 17 2.35 -41.15 3.50
C ALA A 17 3.79 -40.73 3.88
N ASP A 18 4.31 -39.67 3.25
CA ASP A 18 5.64 -39.15 3.55
C ASP A 18 5.73 -38.62 5.00
N VAL A 19 4.73 -37.84 5.47
CA VAL A 19 4.67 -37.36 6.87
C VAL A 19 4.47 -38.49 7.88
N VAL A 20 3.71 -39.53 7.51
CA VAL A 20 3.55 -40.72 8.36
C VAL A 20 4.86 -41.49 8.50
N ALA A 21 5.70 -41.53 7.46
CA ALA A 21 7.03 -42.14 7.52
C ALA A 21 7.95 -41.36 8.47
N GLU A 22 7.98 -40.03 8.41
CA GLU A 22 8.76 -39.19 9.35
C GLU A 22 8.32 -39.41 10.81
N ASN A 23 7.01 -39.43 11.05
CA ASN A 23 6.47 -39.70 12.39
C ASN A 23 6.82 -41.10 12.90
N ALA A 24 7.01 -42.08 12.00
CA ALA A 24 7.46 -43.41 12.37
C ALA A 24 8.94 -43.41 12.81
N GLU A 25 9.81 -42.64 12.15
CA GLU A 25 11.22 -42.48 12.58
C GLU A 25 11.33 -41.74 13.93
N LEU A 26 10.57 -40.65 14.12
CA LEU A 26 10.50 -39.97 15.42
C LEU A 26 10.01 -40.88 16.55
N LYS A 27 9.06 -41.78 16.24
CA LYS A 27 8.57 -42.76 17.21
C LYS A 27 9.64 -43.78 17.58
N LYS A 28 10.42 -44.27 16.61
CA LYS A 28 11.56 -45.17 16.88
C LYS A 28 12.59 -44.50 17.77
N PHE A 29 12.89 -43.23 17.53
CA PHE A 29 13.77 -42.45 18.40
C PHE A 29 13.24 -42.35 19.84
N GLY A 30 11.93 -42.12 20.01
CA GLY A 30 11.27 -42.17 21.31
C GLY A 30 11.40 -43.53 22.00
N ASP A 31 11.28 -44.64 21.25
CA ASP A 31 11.49 -45.99 21.78
C ASP A 31 12.95 -46.20 22.21
N THR A 32 13.93 -45.68 21.45
CA THR A 32 15.35 -45.68 21.82
C THR A 32 15.59 -44.92 23.13
N LEU A 33 15.05 -43.72 23.28
CA LEU A 33 15.12 -42.95 24.53
C LEU A 33 14.48 -43.69 25.71
N PHE A 34 13.37 -44.39 25.48
CA PHE A 34 12.70 -45.16 26.52
C PHE A 34 13.56 -46.32 27.03
N GLU A 35 14.21 -47.06 26.14
CA GLU A 35 15.14 -48.13 26.53
C GLU A 35 16.38 -47.59 27.24
N MET A 36 16.90 -46.43 26.81
CA MET A 36 18.00 -45.75 27.50
C MET A 36 17.59 -45.27 28.90
N SER A 37 16.38 -44.73 29.06
CA SER A 37 15.84 -44.36 30.37
C SER A 37 15.70 -45.56 31.31
N LYS A 38 15.28 -46.70 30.77
CA LYS A 38 15.14 -47.95 31.53
C LYS A 38 16.50 -48.50 32.00
N SER A 39 17.52 -48.44 31.16
CA SER A 39 18.87 -48.89 31.52
C SER A 39 19.50 -47.99 32.60
N LEU A 40 19.19 -46.69 32.59
CA LEU A 40 19.63 -45.74 33.60
C LEU A 40 18.90 -45.90 34.95
N ASN A 41 17.61 -46.22 34.96
CA ASN A 41 16.81 -46.40 36.19
C ASN A 41 17.06 -47.74 36.91
N GLY A 42 17.80 -48.68 36.33
CA GLY A 42 18.11 -49.99 36.90
C GLY A 42 19.34 -50.05 37.82
N ALA A 43 20.12 -48.97 37.92
CA ALA A 43 21.43 -48.95 38.59
C ALA A 43 21.42 -48.48 40.06
N GLY A 44 20.26 -48.43 40.72
CA GLY A 44 20.13 -47.90 42.07
C GLY A 44 20.48 -48.90 43.19
N VAL A 45 21.76 -49.24 43.38
CA VAL A 45 22.26 -49.79 44.66
C VAL A 45 23.68 -49.28 44.97
N GLY A 46 23.79 -48.05 45.50
CA GLY A 46 24.92 -47.63 46.33
C GLY A 46 25.84 -46.53 45.78
N ILE A 47 26.46 -45.82 46.71
CA ILE A 47 27.28 -44.59 46.57
C ILE A 47 28.34 -44.70 45.46
N GLN A 48 28.07 -44.23 44.23
CA GLN A 48 29.09 -43.99 43.19
C GLN A 48 28.73 -42.83 42.23
N GLY A 49 28.67 -41.60 42.75
CA GLY A 49 28.24 -40.41 42.00
C GLY A 49 29.10 -39.94 40.81
N ASN A 50 30.26 -40.55 40.50
CA ASN A 50 31.09 -40.15 39.35
C ASN A 50 31.06 -41.15 38.19
N TYR A 51 30.89 -42.46 38.44
CA TYR A 51 30.76 -43.47 37.38
C TYR A 51 29.35 -43.48 36.79
N GLU A 52 28.33 -43.20 37.60
CA GLU A 52 26.94 -43.04 37.14
C GLU A 52 26.79 -41.84 36.20
N VAL A 53 27.46 -40.72 36.48
CA VAL A 53 27.47 -39.51 35.64
C VAL A 53 28.11 -39.79 34.28
N ALA A 54 29.19 -40.57 34.22
CA ALA A 54 29.85 -40.94 32.97
C ALA A 54 28.95 -41.84 32.09
N CYS A 55 28.27 -42.82 32.68
CA CYS A 55 27.31 -43.67 31.96
C CYS A 55 26.08 -42.88 31.49
N GLN A 56 25.61 -41.92 32.28
CA GLN A 56 24.53 -41.01 31.90
C GLN A 56 24.95 -40.09 30.75
N GLN A 57 26.16 -39.53 30.78
CA GLN A 57 26.68 -38.68 29.72
C GLN A 57 26.80 -39.42 28.40
N ILE A 58 27.35 -40.65 28.40
CA ILE A 58 27.46 -41.48 27.19
C ILE A 58 26.08 -41.82 26.62
N GLY A 59 25.09 -42.08 27.50
CA GLY A 59 23.71 -42.27 27.07
C GLY A 59 23.13 -41.01 26.42
N ILE A 60 23.35 -39.84 27.02
CA ILE A 60 22.87 -38.58 26.46
C ILE A 60 23.53 -38.28 25.10
N ASP A 61 24.85 -38.47 24.99
CA ASP A 61 25.60 -38.22 23.74
C ASP A 61 25.10 -39.14 22.61
N ALA A 62 24.92 -40.43 22.88
CA ALA A 62 24.37 -41.37 21.89
C ALA A 62 22.92 -41.06 21.47
N ALA A 63 22.12 -40.51 22.39
CA ALA A 63 20.77 -40.05 22.09
C ALA A 63 20.78 -38.76 21.25
N ILE A 64 21.73 -37.86 21.48
CA ILE A 64 21.91 -36.64 20.66
C ILE A 64 22.34 -37.04 19.25
N ASP A 65 23.34 -37.92 19.11
CA ASP A 65 23.80 -38.40 17.81
C ASP A 65 22.67 -39.05 17.00
N ALA A 66 21.88 -39.92 17.64
CA ALA A 66 20.74 -40.58 17.00
C ALA A 66 19.59 -39.61 16.65
N PHE A 67 19.49 -38.47 17.33
CA PHE A 67 18.51 -37.43 17.02
C PHE A 67 18.95 -36.60 15.83
N ASP A 68 20.23 -36.20 15.79
CA ASP A 68 20.81 -35.40 14.70
C ASP A 68 20.79 -36.13 13.35
N GLU A 69 20.76 -37.48 13.36
CA GLU A 69 20.60 -38.31 12.16
C GLU A 69 19.18 -38.31 11.58
N ILE A 70 18.15 -37.84 12.31
CA ILE A 70 16.76 -37.83 11.83
C ILE A 70 16.54 -36.63 10.91
N GLU A 71 16.45 -36.87 9.61
CA GLU A 71 16.01 -35.87 8.65
C GLU A 71 14.47 -35.84 8.52
N THR A 72 13.88 -34.65 8.42
CA THR A 72 12.43 -34.45 8.16
C THR A 72 12.17 -33.72 6.83
N PRO A 73 12.58 -34.32 5.68
CA PRO A 73 12.59 -33.64 4.38
C PRO A 73 11.19 -33.27 3.85
N ALA A 74 10.14 -34.01 4.18
CA ALA A 74 8.76 -33.70 3.81
C ALA A 74 8.23 -32.52 4.63
N THR A 75 8.55 -32.45 5.92
CA THR A 75 8.25 -31.29 6.77
C THR A 75 9.00 -30.05 6.26
N ASP A 76 10.29 -30.17 5.94
CA ASP A 76 11.10 -29.07 5.37
C ASP A 76 10.59 -28.61 4.01
N ALA A 77 10.22 -29.55 3.13
CA ALA A 77 9.63 -29.23 1.84
C ALA A 77 8.28 -28.51 1.99
N PHE A 78 7.48 -28.87 3.00
CA PHE A 78 6.23 -28.18 3.30
C PHE A 78 6.47 -26.76 3.83
N ILE A 79 7.40 -26.57 4.76
CA ILE A 79 7.81 -25.24 5.25
C ILE A 79 8.30 -24.37 4.09
N ASN A 80 9.21 -24.89 3.26
CA ASN A 80 9.71 -24.17 2.09
C ASN A 80 8.59 -23.84 1.09
N SER A 81 7.61 -24.72 0.91
CA SER A 81 6.43 -24.46 0.08
C SER A 81 5.53 -23.36 0.66
N LEU A 82 5.32 -23.35 1.97
CA LEU A 82 4.57 -22.29 2.66
C LEU A 82 5.29 -20.95 2.57
N MET A 83 6.61 -20.95 2.78
CA MET A 83 7.46 -19.76 2.64
C MET A 83 7.42 -19.24 1.20
N GLY A 84 7.52 -20.09 0.18
CA GLY A 84 7.38 -19.70 -1.22
C GLY A 84 6.02 -19.08 -1.55
N LYS A 85 4.92 -19.71 -1.12
CA LYS A 85 3.55 -19.21 -1.34
C LYS A 85 3.27 -17.89 -0.62
N SER A 86 3.80 -17.71 0.59
CA SER A 86 3.63 -16.47 1.35
C SER A 86 4.39 -15.30 0.71
N VAL A 87 5.59 -15.55 0.18
CA VAL A 87 6.39 -14.54 -0.54
C VAL A 87 5.71 -14.10 -1.84
N GLU A 88 5.13 -15.02 -2.60
CA GLU A 88 4.36 -14.69 -3.81
C GLU A 88 3.09 -13.90 -3.49
N ALA A 89 2.38 -14.23 -2.40
CA ALA A 89 1.18 -13.52 -1.96
C ALA A 89 1.48 -12.10 -1.41
N LEU A 90 2.73 -11.82 -1.01
CA LEU A 90 3.18 -10.55 -0.45
C LEU A 90 3.89 -9.64 -1.46
N GLN A 91 3.94 -10.00 -2.74
CA GLN A 91 4.58 -9.15 -3.75
C GLN A 91 3.80 -7.84 -3.94
N ILE A 92 4.35 -6.76 -3.41
CA ILE A 92 3.87 -5.40 -3.68
C ILE A 92 4.09 -5.09 -5.16
N PRO A 93 3.06 -4.64 -5.89
CA PRO A 93 3.22 -4.22 -7.28
C PRO A 93 4.28 -3.12 -7.43
N GLU A 94 5.04 -3.14 -8.52
CA GLU A 94 6.13 -2.19 -8.75
C GLU A 94 5.66 -0.71 -8.70
N SER A 95 4.43 -0.45 -9.13
CA SER A 95 3.81 0.87 -9.04
C SER A 95 3.76 1.42 -7.61
N PHE A 96 3.50 0.58 -6.61
CA PHE A 96 3.46 0.98 -5.20
C PHE A 96 4.86 1.29 -4.67
N LYS A 97 5.91 0.58 -5.13
CA LYS A 97 7.29 0.90 -4.77
C LYS A 97 7.71 2.26 -5.30
N ILE A 98 7.37 2.56 -6.57
CA ILE A 98 7.62 3.87 -7.20
C ILE A 98 6.87 4.97 -6.44
N ILE A 99 5.61 4.73 -6.06
CA ILE A 99 4.84 5.68 -5.25
C ILE A 99 5.53 5.92 -3.90
N GLY A 100 5.94 4.87 -3.20
CA GLY A 100 6.63 4.97 -1.91
C GLY A 100 7.95 5.73 -2.00
N GLU A 101 8.77 5.46 -3.02
CA GLU A 101 10.03 6.18 -3.26
C GLU A 101 9.77 7.67 -3.51
N ASN A 102 8.79 7.99 -4.35
CA ASN A 102 8.39 9.38 -4.61
C ASN A 102 7.89 10.07 -3.34
N ILE A 103 7.10 9.40 -2.50
CA ILE A 103 6.64 9.95 -1.21
C ILE A 103 7.81 10.29 -0.29
N ARG A 104 8.86 9.46 -0.28
CA ARG A 104 10.05 9.64 0.57
C ARG A 104 11.01 10.71 0.07
N THR A 105 11.11 10.91 -1.25
CA THR A 105 12.17 11.75 -1.87
C THR A 105 11.70 13.10 -2.40
N GLN A 106 10.41 13.25 -2.74
CA GLN A 106 9.89 14.50 -3.30
C GLN A 106 9.90 15.66 -2.29
N ASP A 107 9.86 16.89 -2.80
CA ASP A 107 9.62 18.08 -1.98
C ASP A 107 8.16 18.12 -1.49
N ASN A 108 7.99 18.14 -0.17
CA ASN A 108 6.67 18.19 0.46
C ASN A 108 6.08 19.62 0.57
N ARG A 109 6.72 20.62 -0.07
CA ARG A 109 6.29 22.03 -0.12
C ARG A 109 5.93 22.60 1.26
N ALA A 110 6.84 22.42 2.21
CA ALA A 110 6.72 22.84 3.61
C ALA A 110 5.53 22.25 4.39
N THR A 111 4.94 21.14 3.93
CA THR A 111 3.81 20.46 4.57
C THR A 111 4.22 19.08 5.07
N SER A 112 3.84 18.69 6.29
CA SER A 112 4.21 17.37 6.84
C SER A 112 3.48 16.21 6.14
N HIS A 113 2.25 16.44 5.68
CA HIS A 113 1.42 15.45 5.00
C HIS A 113 0.81 16.07 3.73
N PRO A 114 1.60 16.22 2.65
CA PRO A 114 1.12 16.87 1.44
C PRO A 114 0.11 15.99 0.70
N LEU A 115 -1.03 16.58 0.36
CA LEU A 115 -2.00 16.06 -0.59
C LEU A 115 -1.84 16.86 -1.88
N PHE A 116 -1.18 16.27 -2.88
CA PHE A 116 -1.00 16.91 -4.17
C PHE A 116 -2.31 16.87 -4.93
N ALA A 117 -2.73 18.01 -5.47
CA ALA A 117 -3.96 18.15 -6.22
C ALA A 117 -3.70 18.85 -7.55
N VAL A 118 -4.31 18.30 -8.61
CA VAL A 118 -4.48 19.03 -9.86
C VAL A 118 -5.70 19.92 -9.71
N MET A 119 -5.48 21.21 -9.91
CA MET A 119 -6.50 22.24 -9.90
C MET A 119 -6.58 22.86 -11.29
N GLN A 120 -7.72 23.44 -11.64
CA GLN A 120 -7.88 24.22 -12.86
C GLN A 120 -8.51 25.58 -12.56
N LYS A 121 -8.36 26.54 -13.48
CA LYS A 121 -8.99 27.84 -13.35
C LYS A 121 -10.40 27.80 -13.92
N ARG A 122 -11.36 28.30 -13.15
CA ARG A 122 -12.75 28.42 -13.58
C ARG A 122 -13.26 29.81 -13.26
N GLU A 123 -13.91 30.43 -14.24
CA GLU A 123 -14.62 31.69 -14.03
C GLU A 123 -16.03 31.41 -13.53
N ILE A 124 -16.44 32.14 -12.49
CA ILE A 124 -17.81 32.15 -11.98
C ILE A 124 -18.36 33.57 -12.02
N VAL A 125 -19.67 33.68 -12.25
CA VAL A 125 -20.37 34.95 -12.10
C VAL A 125 -20.56 35.21 -10.61
N VAL A 126 -20.19 36.41 -10.17
CA VAL A 126 -20.36 36.88 -8.80
C VAL A 126 -21.12 38.20 -8.81
N ASP A 127 -21.52 38.64 -7.62
CA ASP A 127 -22.09 39.95 -7.42
C ASP A 127 -21.00 41.03 -7.57
N GLY A 128 -21.31 42.11 -8.29
CA GLY A 128 -20.37 43.19 -8.60
C GLY A 128 -20.01 44.08 -7.42
N ASP A 129 -20.81 44.06 -6.35
CA ASP A 129 -20.53 44.82 -5.13
C ASP A 129 -19.55 44.07 -4.20
N TYR A 130 -19.20 42.82 -4.52
CA TYR A 130 -18.25 41.99 -3.78
C TYR A 130 -16.92 41.83 -4.54
N ASP A 131 -16.01 41.07 -3.95
CA ASP A 131 -14.67 40.82 -4.49
C ASP A 131 -14.72 40.03 -5.82
N HIS A 132 -14.39 40.72 -6.93
CA HIS A 132 -14.39 40.21 -8.30
C HIS A 132 -13.11 40.63 -9.04
N ASP A 133 -12.71 39.87 -10.06
CA ASP A 133 -11.47 40.12 -10.79
C ASP A 133 -11.69 41.01 -12.02
N ARG A 134 -12.83 40.85 -12.70
CA ARG A 134 -13.18 41.66 -13.87
C ARG A 134 -14.68 41.79 -14.08
N ILE A 135 -15.06 42.83 -14.83
CA ILE A 135 -16.43 43.04 -15.30
C ILE A 135 -16.49 42.75 -16.80
N VAL A 136 -17.46 41.94 -17.21
CA VAL A 136 -17.70 41.57 -18.60
C VAL A 136 -19.11 41.96 -19.01
N TRP A 137 -19.25 42.33 -20.27
CA TRP A 137 -20.55 42.54 -20.89
C TRP A 137 -20.89 41.34 -21.74
N TRP A 138 -21.95 40.63 -21.36
CA TRP A 138 -22.37 39.39 -21.99
C TRP A 138 -23.67 39.59 -22.77
N HIS A 139 -23.66 39.18 -24.03
CA HIS A 139 -24.87 39.20 -24.86
C HIS A 139 -25.76 37.99 -24.57
N SER A 140 -27.07 38.15 -24.74
CA SER A 140 -28.06 37.06 -24.74
C SER A 140 -27.67 35.87 -25.63
N ASP A 141 -27.09 36.16 -26.80
CA ASP A 141 -26.66 35.18 -27.80
C ASP A 141 -25.35 34.43 -27.47
N GLY A 142 -24.74 34.69 -26.30
CA GLY A 142 -23.64 33.86 -25.80
C GLY A 142 -22.23 34.29 -26.19
N TYR A 143 -21.99 35.59 -26.39
CA TYR A 143 -20.65 36.13 -26.64
C TYR A 143 -20.35 37.38 -25.79
N GLU A 144 -19.06 37.60 -25.52
CA GLU A 144 -18.56 38.75 -24.77
C GLU A 144 -18.40 39.98 -25.68
N ALA A 145 -18.65 41.17 -25.14
CA ALA A 145 -18.48 42.42 -25.87
C ALA A 145 -17.01 42.65 -26.26
N SER A 146 -16.78 43.13 -27.49
CA SER A 146 -15.47 43.67 -27.87
C SER A 146 -15.13 44.93 -27.07
N GLU A 147 -13.85 45.27 -26.97
CA GLU A 147 -13.37 46.40 -26.16
C GLU A 147 -14.09 47.73 -26.49
N THR A 148 -14.28 48.05 -27.78
CA THR A 148 -15.00 49.26 -28.21
C THR A 148 -16.47 49.22 -27.79
N LYS A 149 -17.11 48.06 -27.91
CA LYS A 149 -18.52 47.87 -27.53
C LYS A 149 -18.69 47.95 -26.01
N ARG A 150 -17.77 47.33 -25.26
CA ARG A 150 -17.69 47.37 -23.79
C ARG A 150 -17.66 48.81 -23.29
N ARG A 151 -16.77 49.65 -23.81
CA ARG A 151 -16.68 51.08 -23.43
C ARG A 151 -17.99 51.82 -23.64
N ARG A 152 -18.67 51.58 -24.76
CA ARG A 152 -19.99 52.18 -25.02
C ARG A 152 -21.04 51.70 -24.04
N LEU A 153 -21.04 50.42 -23.68
CA LEU A 153 -21.99 49.84 -22.73
C LEU A 153 -21.76 50.36 -21.31
N GLU A 154 -20.51 50.53 -20.87
CA GLU A 154 -20.22 51.17 -19.58
C GLU A 154 -20.78 52.60 -19.54
N LEU A 155 -20.57 53.41 -20.59
CA LEU A 155 -21.15 54.76 -20.65
C LEU A 155 -22.68 54.76 -20.58
N LEU A 156 -23.34 53.80 -21.22
CA LEU A 156 -24.80 53.65 -21.13
C LEU A 156 -25.23 53.28 -19.70
N HIS A 157 -24.48 52.37 -19.06
CA HIS A 157 -24.75 51.94 -17.69
C HIS A 157 -24.58 53.08 -16.68
N ASP A 158 -23.48 53.83 -16.78
CA ASP A 158 -23.16 54.96 -15.89
C ASP A 158 -24.20 56.09 -16.04
N ASP A 159 -24.72 56.30 -17.25
CA ASP A 159 -25.82 57.24 -17.55
C ASP A 159 -27.22 56.68 -17.17
N PHE A 160 -27.32 55.49 -16.56
CA PHE A 160 -28.57 54.78 -16.26
C PHE A 160 -29.49 54.57 -17.47
N ARG A 161 -28.90 54.38 -18.65
CA ARG A 161 -29.62 54.09 -19.90
C ARG A 161 -29.77 52.59 -20.12
N ASP A 162 -30.79 52.24 -20.90
CA ASP A 162 -31.02 50.86 -21.32
C ASP A 162 -29.84 50.33 -22.17
N THR A 163 -29.33 49.17 -21.78
CA THR A 163 -28.26 48.44 -22.47
C THR A 163 -28.78 47.35 -23.39
N GLY A 164 -30.11 47.20 -23.50
CA GLY A 164 -30.76 46.20 -24.33
C GLY A 164 -30.48 44.78 -23.82
N GLU A 165 -30.09 43.89 -24.74
CA GLU A 165 -29.85 42.47 -24.42
C GLU A 165 -28.48 42.20 -23.76
N TRP A 166 -27.73 43.26 -23.46
CA TRP A 166 -26.42 43.19 -22.82
C TRP A 166 -26.56 43.17 -21.31
N ARG A 167 -25.93 42.18 -20.68
CA ARG A 167 -25.84 42.07 -19.21
C ARG A 167 -24.43 42.38 -18.74
N ARG A 168 -24.34 43.23 -17.72
CA ARG A 168 -23.09 43.52 -16.99
C ARG A 168 -22.90 42.45 -15.91
N LEU A 169 -21.86 41.64 -16.04
CA LEU A 169 -21.56 40.55 -15.11
C LEU A 169 -20.20 40.79 -14.46
N ALA A 170 -20.14 40.68 -13.13
CA ALA A 170 -18.88 40.58 -12.43
C ALA A 170 -18.42 39.12 -12.43
N VAL A 171 -17.15 38.89 -12.73
CA VAL A 171 -16.57 37.56 -12.88
C VAL A 171 -15.38 37.43 -11.95
N LYS A 172 -15.30 36.26 -11.30
CA LYS A 172 -14.17 35.87 -10.46
C LYS A 172 -13.56 34.58 -10.97
N GLU A 173 -12.25 34.55 -11.07
CA GLU A 173 -11.49 33.34 -11.33
C GLU A 173 -11.25 32.59 -10.01
N ILE A 174 -11.77 31.38 -9.93
CA ILE A 174 -11.57 30.49 -8.80
C ILE A 174 -10.75 29.26 -9.20
N ASN A 175 -10.11 28.66 -8.21
CA ASN A 175 -9.43 27.39 -8.37
C ASN A 175 -10.43 26.26 -8.15
N GLU A 176 -10.67 25.46 -9.19
CA GLU A 176 -11.53 24.29 -9.16
C GLU A 176 -10.69 23.02 -8.97
N PHE A 177 -11.11 22.15 -8.06
CA PHE A 177 -10.46 20.86 -7.84
C PHE A 177 -10.79 19.88 -8.97
N VAL A 178 -9.76 19.22 -9.51
CA VAL A 178 -9.92 18.19 -10.55
C VAL A 178 -9.70 16.80 -9.97
N THR A 179 -8.52 16.57 -9.39
CA THR A 179 -8.16 15.27 -8.79
C THR A 179 -7.02 15.43 -7.78
N ALA A 180 -6.87 14.45 -6.89
CA ALA A 180 -5.78 14.36 -5.95
C ALA A 180 -4.90 13.14 -6.23
N CYS A 181 -3.59 13.29 -5.97
CA CYS A 181 -2.61 12.23 -6.10
C CYS A 181 -1.74 12.15 -4.83
N PHE A 182 -1.18 10.98 -4.57
CA PHE A 182 -0.26 10.79 -3.44
C PHE A 182 1.09 11.49 -3.66
N THR A 183 1.48 11.73 -4.91
CA THR A 183 2.80 12.27 -5.28
C THR A 183 2.67 13.40 -6.28
N GLU A 184 3.66 14.30 -6.30
CA GLU A 184 3.74 15.36 -7.31
C GLU A 184 3.86 14.75 -8.72
N GLN A 185 4.65 13.67 -8.84
CA GLN A 185 4.81 12.97 -10.11
C GLN A 185 3.48 12.42 -10.63
N GLY A 186 2.63 11.86 -9.77
CA GLY A 186 1.30 11.42 -10.17
C GLY A 186 0.43 12.55 -10.73
N CYS A 187 0.51 13.76 -10.16
CA CYS A 187 -0.15 14.93 -10.73
C CYS A 187 0.43 15.32 -12.11
N LYS A 188 1.76 15.28 -12.27
CA LYS A 188 2.43 15.55 -13.55
C LYS A 188 2.01 14.54 -14.62
N ASP A 189 1.95 13.26 -14.27
CA ASP A 189 1.53 12.18 -15.18
C ASP A 189 0.07 12.36 -15.60
N TYR A 190 -0.81 12.73 -14.66
CA TYR A 190 -2.20 13.05 -14.97
C TYR A 190 -2.33 14.25 -15.92
N LEU A 191 -1.56 15.32 -15.69
CA LEU A 191 -1.53 16.48 -16.57
C LEU A 191 -0.99 16.17 -17.97
N ASN A 192 0.03 15.31 -18.06
CA ASN A 192 0.55 14.86 -19.35
C ASN A 192 -0.52 14.07 -20.13
N ALA A 193 -1.30 13.23 -19.44
CA ALA A 193 -2.33 12.40 -20.06
C ALA A 193 -3.61 13.19 -20.41
N ASN A 194 -4.07 14.09 -19.54
CA ASN A 194 -5.39 14.72 -19.63
C ASN A 194 -5.38 16.25 -19.60
N GLY A 195 -4.22 16.90 -19.51
CA GLY A 195 -4.11 18.35 -19.33
C GLY A 195 -4.72 19.18 -20.47
N HIS A 196 -4.79 18.61 -21.68
CA HIS A 196 -5.43 19.25 -22.84
C HIS A 196 -6.95 19.44 -22.69
N ASN A 197 -7.60 18.70 -21.79
CA ASN A 197 -9.03 18.83 -21.49
C ASN A 197 -9.31 19.80 -20.33
N LEU A 198 -8.28 20.40 -19.74
CA LEU A 198 -8.38 21.25 -18.56
C LEU A 198 -8.08 22.72 -18.91
N ARG A 199 -8.68 23.64 -18.16
CA ARG A 199 -8.49 25.08 -18.36
C ARG A 199 -7.42 25.64 -17.40
N HIS A 200 -6.28 26.04 -17.95
CA HIS A 200 -5.12 26.56 -17.18
C HIS A 200 -4.80 25.70 -15.93
N PRO A 201 -4.54 24.40 -16.09
CA PRO A 201 -4.33 23.51 -14.97
C PRO A 201 -2.99 23.78 -14.26
N PHE A 202 -2.95 23.54 -12.95
CA PHE A 202 -1.76 23.68 -12.12
C PHE A 202 -1.76 22.71 -10.94
N ILE A 203 -0.58 22.47 -10.35
CA ILE A 203 -0.44 21.58 -9.19
C ILE A 203 -0.41 22.40 -7.90
N TYR A 204 -1.40 22.14 -7.05
CA TYR A 204 -1.51 22.70 -5.72
C TYR A 204 -1.21 21.63 -4.66
N VAL A 205 -0.79 22.05 -3.46
CA VAL A 205 -0.57 21.15 -2.33
C VAL A 205 -1.48 21.58 -1.19
N PHE A 206 -2.41 20.69 -0.84
CA PHE A 206 -3.18 20.81 0.38
C PHE A 206 -2.43 20.14 1.54
N SER A 207 -2.75 20.57 2.76
CA SER A 207 -2.32 19.87 3.96
C SER A 207 -3.37 18.84 4.37
N ALA A 208 -2.96 17.58 4.46
CA ALA A 208 -3.77 16.52 5.05
C ALA A 208 -3.63 16.48 6.59
N TYR A 209 -3.15 17.56 7.22
CA TYR A 209 -3.07 17.66 8.68
C TYR A 209 -4.44 17.39 9.32
N ARG A 210 -4.44 16.50 10.33
CA ARG A 210 -5.64 15.97 11.02
C ARG A 210 -6.54 15.03 10.21
N ASN A 211 -6.12 14.63 9.01
CA ASN A 211 -6.76 13.52 8.29
C ASN A 211 -6.03 12.21 8.60
N ALA A 212 -6.45 11.52 9.67
CA ALA A 212 -5.79 10.30 10.14
C ALA A 212 -5.77 9.17 9.09
N GLU A 213 -6.84 9.02 8.31
CA GLU A 213 -6.94 7.99 7.27
C GLU A 213 -5.91 8.21 6.16
N PHE A 214 -5.82 9.45 5.64
CA PHE A 214 -4.86 9.78 4.60
C PHE A 214 -3.42 9.64 5.09
N ILE A 215 -3.15 10.07 6.31
CA ILE A 215 -1.83 9.95 6.95
C ILE A 215 -1.44 8.47 7.04
N ALA A 216 -2.33 7.62 7.56
CA ALA A 216 -2.05 6.18 7.70
C ALA A 216 -1.73 5.50 6.36
N VAL A 217 -2.53 5.79 5.32
CA VAL A 217 -2.29 5.24 3.97
C VAL A 217 -0.97 5.75 3.40
N ARG A 218 -0.69 7.05 3.52
CA ARG A 218 0.55 7.66 3.00
C ARG A 218 1.78 7.09 3.70
N GLU A 219 1.75 6.94 5.02
CA GLU A 219 2.85 6.37 5.79
C GLU A 219 3.10 4.90 5.46
N TRP A 220 2.03 4.11 5.29
CA TRP A 220 2.15 2.72 4.84
C TRP A 220 2.80 2.63 3.46
N LEU A 221 2.36 3.47 2.51
CA LEU A 221 2.98 3.55 1.18
C LEU A 221 4.45 3.98 1.23
N ALA A 222 4.81 4.89 2.14
CA ALA A 222 6.19 5.36 2.30
C ALA A 222 7.14 4.26 2.82
N LYS A 223 6.68 3.49 3.82
CA LYS A 223 7.45 2.43 4.49
C LYS A 223 7.53 1.14 3.67
N GLY A 224 6.47 0.77 2.97
CA GLY A 224 6.36 -0.56 2.34
C GLY A 224 6.24 -1.70 3.37
N ILE A 225 6.30 -2.96 2.91
CA ILE A 225 6.12 -4.15 3.78
C ILE A 225 7.30 -4.38 4.74
N ASN A 226 8.49 -3.84 4.45
CA ASN A 226 9.71 -4.21 5.19
C ASN A 226 9.80 -3.63 6.61
N ASP A 227 9.03 -2.59 6.94
CA ASP A 227 9.06 -1.91 8.25
C ASP A 227 7.70 -1.93 8.98
N ALA A 228 6.76 -2.77 8.54
CA ALA A 228 5.41 -2.86 9.12
C ALA A 228 5.24 -3.98 10.17
N GLN A 229 6.32 -4.67 10.54
CA GLN A 229 6.41 -5.65 11.64
C GLN A 229 7.26 -5.08 12.78
#